data_AF-A0AAU9UBC8-F1
#
_entry.id   AF-A0AAU9UBC8-F1
#
_cell.length_a   1.000
_cell.length_b   1.000
_cell.length_c   1.000
_cell.angle_alpha   90.00
_cell.angle_beta   90.00
_cell.angle_gamma   90.00
#
_symmetry.space_group_name_H-M   'P 1'
#
loop_
_entity.id
_entity.type
_entity.pdbx_description
1 polymer ?
#
loop_
_entity_poly.entity_id
_entity_poly.type
_entity_poly.pdbx_seq_one_letter_code
_entity_poly.pdbx_strand_id
1 'polypeptide(L)'
;MHIGHGRTKRFVELNENQPNIPYQACILPGGKTGHCRHLHYCIQEDFKRDFMKFMDYLCIIQHSAIGVCCPDGMVEGAMDAVAGDLPATAPKDENAIAFKIDRAENRGCGLSTRAQTRVTGSRPANPREWPWMASVTPEGFKQYCGGALITDRHVLTAAHCTRRWKANELFVRLGEYDLVRTNDSRSYNFRVIEIRQHELFDKSNYQNDIAILKLHRAAVFNTYVWPICLPPRGLQLENEIATVIGWGTQWYGGPHSDVLMEVSVPIWVHQTCVDSFSDSVFNETICAGGKEGGKDACQGDSGGPLMYQLPSGRWTIIGVVSWGVRCGEPSHPGLYTRVDRYLEWILQNALF
;
A
#
# COMPACT_ATOMS: atom_id res chain seq x y z
N MET A 1 31.73 45.20 25.88
CA MET A 1 30.37 44.74 26.21
C MET A 1 29.93 43.79 25.10
N HIS A 2 30.05 42.48 25.37
CA HIS A 2 29.21 41.35 24.93
C HIS A 2 27.86 41.74 24.25
N ILE A 3 27.27 41.10 23.23
CA ILE A 3 27.10 39.72 22.69
C ILE A 3 26.53 39.92 21.25
N GLY A 4 26.63 39.06 20.23
CA GLY A 4 27.11 37.70 20.03
C GLY A 4 26.66 37.24 18.65
N HIS A 5 27.52 36.49 17.95
CA HIS A 5 27.22 35.86 16.67
C HIS A 5 26.07 34.84 16.81
N GLY A 6 25.02 35.00 16.02
CA GLY A 6 23.98 34.00 15.85
C GLY A 6 24.57 32.75 15.19
N ARG A 7 24.69 31.67 15.98
CA ARG A 7 25.03 30.32 15.53
C ARG A 7 24.11 29.91 14.37
N THR A 8 24.68 29.70 13.20
CA THR A 8 24.09 28.86 12.15
C THR A 8 23.73 27.51 12.76
N LYS A 9 22.45 27.16 12.72
CA LYS A 9 21.99 25.79 13.00
C LYS A 9 22.64 24.88 11.96
N ARG A 10 23.73 24.21 12.33
CA ARG A 10 24.20 23.02 11.60
C ARG A 10 23.10 21.97 11.73
N PHE A 11 22.21 21.92 10.74
CA PHE A 11 21.51 20.68 10.47
C PHE A 11 22.59 19.65 10.10
N VAL A 12 22.61 18.53 10.82
CA VAL A 12 23.42 17.37 10.43
C VAL A 12 22.77 16.87 9.13
N GLU A 13 23.39 17.16 7.99
CA GLU A 13 23.02 16.54 6.73
C GLU A 13 23.21 15.03 6.88
N LEU A 14 22.11 14.29 6.98
CA LEU A 14 22.11 12.84 6.93
C LEU A 14 22.36 12.45 5.48
N ASN A 15 23.59 12.05 5.17
CA ASN A 15 23.96 11.60 3.83
C ASN A 15 23.41 10.17 3.62
N GLU A 16 22.37 10.04 2.79
CA GLU A 16 21.63 8.79 2.53
C GLU A 16 22.46 7.71 1.80
N ASN A 17 23.66 8.03 1.32
CA ASN A 17 24.55 7.10 0.59
C ASN A 17 25.55 6.35 1.48
N GLN A 18 25.42 6.36 2.81
CA GLN A 18 26.40 5.76 3.71
C GLN A 18 26.16 4.25 3.92
N PRO A 19 27.18 3.38 3.91
CA PRO A 19 26.97 1.95 4.05
C PRO A 19 26.53 1.55 5.48
N ASN A 20 25.59 0.59 5.58
CA ASN A 20 25.15 0.00 6.85
C ASN A 20 26.13 -1.06 7.38
N ILE A 21 27.33 -0.63 7.76
CA ILE A 21 28.39 -1.49 8.32
C ILE A 21 28.63 -1.20 9.80
N PRO A 22 29.04 -2.20 10.60
CA PRO A 22 29.54 -1.95 11.95
C PRO A 22 30.89 -1.22 11.86
N TYR A 23 31.03 -0.11 12.60
CA TYR A 23 32.32 0.58 12.75
C TYR A 23 33.03 0.10 14.03
N GLN A 24 33.41 0.98 14.95
CA GLN A 24 34.01 0.59 16.22
C GLN A 24 32.98 0.08 17.24
N ALA A 25 33.43 -0.80 18.13
CA ALA A 25 32.64 -1.28 19.27
C ALA A 25 32.33 -0.14 20.25
N CYS A 26 31.18 -0.24 20.92
CA CYS A 26 30.67 0.73 21.87
C CYS A 26 29.80 0.04 22.92
N ILE A 27 29.52 0.74 24.03
CA ILE A 27 28.71 0.21 25.14
C ILE A 27 27.43 1.02 25.24
N LEU A 28 26.29 0.34 25.21
CA LEU A 28 24.98 0.96 25.33
C LEU A 28 24.67 1.32 26.80
N PRO A 29 23.78 2.31 27.04
CA PRO A 29 23.18 2.53 28.35
C PRO A 29 22.53 1.24 28.88
N GLY A 30 23.02 0.75 30.02
CA GLY A 30 22.64 -0.56 30.57
C GLY A 30 23.70 -1.67 30.42
N GLY A 31 24.89 -1.37 29.91
CA GLY A 31 26.06 -2.26 29.95
C GLY A 31 26.11 -3.34 28.86
N LYS A 32 25.23 -3.26 27.85
CA LYS A 32 25.25 -4.15 26.69
C LYS A 32 26.28 -3.68 25.67
N THR A 33 26.91 -4.62 24.96
CA THR A 33 27.88 -4.32 23.89
C THR A 33 27.17 -4.09 22.55
N GLY A 34 27.75 -3.23 21.72
CA GLY A 34 27.28 -2.93 20.38
C GLY A 34 28.37 -2.33 19.50
N HIS A 35 28.00 -1.89 18.30
CA HIS A 35 28.86 -1.18 17.36
C HIS A 35 28.23 0.12 16.87
N CYS A 36 29.09 1.10 16.60
CA CYS A 36 28.69 2.38 16.04
C CYS A 36 28.21 2.27 14.61
N ARG A 37 27.11 2.96 14.29
CA ARG A 37 26.50 3.07 12.97
C ARG A 37 25.94 4.47 12.73
N HIS A 38 25.66 4.82 11.48
CA HIS A 38 25.01 6.09 11.16
C HIS A 38 23.55 6.10 11.64
N LEU A 39 23.06 7.28 12.05
CA LEU A 39 21.79 7.45 12.77
C LEU A 39 20.59 6.80 12.07
N HIS A 40 20.51 6.91 10.74
CA HIS A 40 19.41 6.36 9.94
C HIS A 40 19.24 4.83 10.10
N TYR A 41 20.31 4.09 10.41
CA TYR A 41 20.28 2.62 10.48
C TYR A 41 19.83 2.07 11.83
N CYS A 42 19.61 2.93 12.82
CA CYS A 42 19.51 2.49 14.21
C CYS A 42 18.67 3.48 15.02
N ILE A 43 17.48 3.81 14.53
CA ILE A 43 16.54 4.69 15.22
C ILE A 43 15.73 3.85 16.21
N GLN A 44 16.00 3.98 17.51
CA GLN A 44 15.18 3.38 18.55
C GLN A 44 14.02 4.31 18.94
N GLU A 45 12.87 3.75 19.33
CA GLU A 45 11.69 4.54 19.76
C GLU A 45 11.99 5.46 20.94
N ASP A 46 12.94 5.09 21.81
CA ASP A 46 13.41 5.92 22.91
C ASP A 46 14.00 7.26 22.42
N PHE A 47 14.56 7.30 21.21
CA PHE A 47 15.19 8.51 20.66
C PHE A 47 14.17 9.59 20.31
N LYS A 48 12.94 9.20 19.97
CA LYS A 48 11.86 10.14 19.62
C LYS A 48 11.22 10.76 20.87
N ARG A 49 11.32 10.08 22.02
CA ARG A 49 10.63 10.46 23.26
C ARG A 49 11.50 11.24 24.24
N ASP A 50 12.82 11.02 24.23
CA ASP A 50 13.74 11.63 25.18
C ASP A 50 15.10 11.97 24.54
N PHE A 51 15.28 13.24 24.17
CA PHE A 51 16.51 13.74 23.54
C PHE A 51 17.73 13.65 24.46
N MET A 52 17.55 13.71 25.79
CA MET A 52 18.69 13.64 26.71
C MET A 52 19.20 12.20 26.81
N LYS A 53 18.30 11.20 26.80
CA LYS A 53 18.70 9.79 26.72
C LYS A 53 19.38 9.46 25.40
N PHE A 54 18.94 10.04 24.29
CA PHE A 54 19.58 9.84 22.99
C PHE A 54 21.08 10.22 23.00
N MET A 55 21.47 11.27 23.73
CA MET A 55 22.87 11.69 23.83
C MET A 55 23.78 10.60 24.42
N ASP A 56 23.24 9.71 25.25
CA ASP A 56 24.00 8.59 25.86
C ASP A 56 24.29 7.45 24.88
N TYR A 57 23.64 7.45 23.71
CA TYR A 57 23.86 6.46 22.64
C TYR A 57 24.81 6.98 21.56
N LEU A 58 25.25 8.25 21.63
CA LEU A 58 26.13 8.82 20.62
C LEU A 58 27.53 8.23 20.66
N CYS A 59 28.12 8.08 19.48
CA CYS A 59 29.52 7.68 19.35
C CYS A 59 30.17 8.31 18.11
N ILE A 60 31.50 8.23 18.01
CA ILE A 60 32.27 8.92 16.97
C ILE A 60 32.82 7.92 15.97
N ILE A 61 32.22 7.80 14.79
CA ILE A 61 32.68 6.96 13.69
C ILE A 61 33.99 7.51 13.12
N GLN A 62 35.03 6.68 13.10
CA GLN A 62 36.33 6.96 12.46
C GLN A 62 36.88 8.37 12.77
N HIS A 63 36.70 8.84 14.01
CA HIS A 63 37.13 10.17 14.50
C HIS A 63 36.61 11.39 13.71
N SER A 64 35.58 11.23 12.86
CA SER A 64 35.17 12.27 11.91
C SER A 64 33.66 12.45 11.76
N ALA A 65 32.85 11.44 12.10
CA ALA A 65 31.39 11.51 12.00
C ALA A 65 30.72 11.12 13.33
N ILE A 66 29.54 11.69 13.59
CA ILE A 66 28.71 11.32 14.74
C ILE A 66 27.79 10.17 14.31
N GLY A 67 27.85 9.07 15.03
CA GLY A 67 26.97 7.91 14.88
C GLY A 67 26.26 7.57 16.19
N VAL A 68 25.55 6.44 16.18
CA VAL A 68 24.84 5.87 17.32
C VAL A 68 25.33 4.46 17.62
N CYS A 69 25.39 4.10 18.90
CA CYS A 69 25.80 2.80 19.38
C CYS A 69 24.64 1.79 19.29
N CYS A 70 24.79 0.76 18.46
CA CYS A 70 23.74 -0.19 18.12
C CYS A 70 24.07 -1.60 18.63
N PRO A 71 23.12 -2.33 19.24
CA PRO A 71 23.40 -3.67 19.74
C PRO A 71 23.68 -4.64 18.58
N ASP A 72 24.66 -5.54 18.79
CA ASP A 72 25.13 -6.47 17.75
C ASP A 72 24.11 -7.56 17.36
N GLY A 73 23.02 -7.69 18.12
CA GLY A 73 21.88 -8.55 17.80
C GLY A 73 20.83 -7.93 16.86
N MET A 74 21.01 -6.68 16.40
CA MET A 74 20.07 -6.04 15.47
C MET A 74 20.33 -6.33 13.98
N VAL A 75 21.27 -7.23 13.66
CA VAL A 75 21.68 -7.54 12.27
C VAL A 75 20.59 -8.25 11.44
N GLU A 76 19.50 -8.72 12.05
CA GLU A 76 18.33 -9.24 11.33
C GLU A 76 17.01 -8.50 11.62
N GLY A 77 17.00 -7.46 12.47
CA GLY A 77 15.76 -6.93 13.04
C GLY A 77 15.42 -5.46 12.77
N ALA A 78 16.35 -4.65 12.26
CA ALA A 78 16.13 -3.21 12.13
C ALA A 78 15.22 -2.80 10.95
N MET A 79 15.01 -3.70 9.97
CA MET A 79 13.99 -3.53 8.91
C MET A 79 12.67 -4.25 9.22
N ASP A 80 12.67 -5.18 10.18
CA ASP A 80 11.46 -5.87 10.65
C ASP A 80 10.72 -5.09 11.75
N ALA A 81 11.40 -4.18 12.46
CA ALA A 81 10.74 -3.27 13.41
C ALA A 81 9.87 -2.20 12.72
N VAL A 82 10.17 -1.83 11.47
CA VAL A 82 9.28 -0.94 10.67
C VAL A 82 8.10 -1.72 10.08
N ALA A 83 8.23 -3.05 9.96
CA ALA A 83 7.15 -3.95 9.54
C ALA A 83 6.18 -4.32 10.69
N GLY A 84 6.53 -4.00 11.94
CA GLY A 84 5.73 -4.31 13.14
C GLY A 84 4.78 -3.20 13.60
N ASP A 85 4.97 -1.95 13.16
CA ASP A 85 4.20 -0.79 13.67
C ASP A 85 3.20 -0.20 12.66
N LEU A 86 2.94 -0.90 11.55
CA LEU A 86 1.78 -0.60 10.71
C LEU A 86 0.72 -1.69 10.84
N PRO A 87 -0.56 -1.33 11.00
CA PRO A 87 -1.67 -2.30 11.02
C PRO A 87 -1.82 -3.16 9.74
N ALA A 88 -0.96 -2.96 8.74
CA ALA A 88 -1.15 -3.37 7.35
C ALA A 88 -0.12 -4.40 6.83
N THR A 89 0.88 -4.80 7.62
CA THR A 89 1.85 -5.82 7.19
C THR A 89 1.45 -7.20 7.73
N ALA A 90 1.19 -8.15 6.83
CA ALA A 90 0.90 -9.53 7.20
C ALA A 90 2.15 -10.18 7.82
N PRO A 91 2.04 -10.87 8.98
CA PRO A 91 3.17 -11.61 9.54
C PRO A 91 3.59 -12.75 8.60
N LYS A 92 4.91 -12.99 8.48
CA LYS A 92 5.45 -14.10 7.67
C LYS A 92 5.14 -15.48 8.25
N ASP A 93 4.91 -15.59 9.56
CA ASP A 93 4.68 -16.85 10.27
C ASP A 93 3.54 -16.71 11.31
N GLU A 94 2.29 -16.99 10.92
CA GLU A 94 1.22 -17.25 11.90
C GLU A 94 0.86 -18.74 11.84
N ASN A 95 1.35 -19.50 12.82
CA ASN A 95 0.90 -20.87 13.05
C ASN A 95 -0.59 -20.88 13.37
N ALA A 96 -1.32 -21.74 12.66
CA ALA A 96 -2.76 -21.86 12.69
C ALA A 96 -3.33 -22.42 14.00
N ILE A 97 -3.25 -21.69 15.11
CA ILE A 97 -3.95 -22.07 16.34
C ILE A 97 -4.54 -20.83 17.05
N ALA A 98 -5.88 -20.86 17.13
CA ALA A 98 -6.79 -20.08 17.97
C ALA A 98 -7.09 -18.63 17.57
N PHE A 99 -8.18 -18.49 16.78
CA PHE A 99 -9.06 -17.31 16.78
C PHE A 99 -9.65 -17.08 18.19
N LYS A 100 -8.86 -16.50 19.10
CA LYS A 100 -9.44 -15.78 20.25
C LYS A 100 -9.91 -14.42 19.74
N ILE A 101 -11.09 -14.00 20.19
CA ILE A 101 -11.74 -12.75 19.80
C ILE A 101 -10.86 -11.60 20.28
N ASP A 102 -9.95 -11.20 19.42
CA ASP A 102 -9.15 -10.01 19.62
C ASP A 102 -9.94 -8.78 19.18
N ARG A 103 -9.67 -7.63 19.81
CA ARG A 103 -10.23 -6.33 19.40
C ARG A 103 -9.99 -6.14 17.90
N ALA A 104 -10.86 -5.41 17.22
CA ALA A 104 -10.73 -5.20 15.78
C ALA A 104 -9.29 -4.76 15.38
N GLU A 105 -8.72 -3.85 16.15
CA GLU A 105 -7.34 -3.36 16.02
C GLU A 105 -6.27 -4.47 16.08
N ASN A 106 -6.51 -5.56 16.80
CA ASN A 106 -5.57 -6.66 17.00
C ASN A 106 -5.69 -7.76 15.94
N ARG A 107 -6.70 -7.70 15.05
CA ARG A 107 -6.87 -8.70 13.98
C ARG A 107 -5.99 -8.42 12.75
N GLY A 108 -5.33 -7.27 12.70
CA GLY A 108 -4.50 -6.84 11.58
C GLY A 108 -5.31 -6.57 10.31
N CYS A 109 -4.73 -6.81 9.15
CA CYS A 109 -5.29 -6.49 7.83
C CYS A 109 -5.74 -7.73 7.03
N GLY A 110 -6.39 -7.50 5.90
CA GLY A 110 -6.57 -8.51 4.85
C GLY A 110 -7.53 -9.64 5.21
N LEU A 111 -8.43 -9.43 6.17
CA LEU A 111 -9.41 -10.43 6.58
C LEU A 111 -10.71 -10.25 5.81
N SER A 112 -11.05 -11.25 4.98
CA SER A 112 -12.39 -11.36 4.39
C SER A 112 -13.27 -12.24 5.30
N THR A 113 -14.56 -11.90 5.38
CA THR A 113 -15.54 -12.66 6.17
C THR A 113 -15.95 -13.98 5.51
N ARG A 114 -15.46 -14.27 4.30
CA ARG A 114 -15.77 -15.50 3.54
C ARG A 114 -14.51 -16.20 3.07
N ALA A 115 -14.51 -17.52 3.21
CA ALA A 115 -13.55 -18.38 2.52
C ALA A 115 -13.92 -18.42 1.02
N GLN A 116 -13.03 -17.91 0.17
CA GLN A 116 -13.22 -17.90 -1.27
C GLN A 116 -12.84 -19.27 -1.86
N THR A 117 -13.77 -19.89 -2.57
CA THR A 117 -13.45 -20.95 -3.53
C THR A 117 -13.00 -20.30 -4.83
N ARG A 118 -11.95 -20.79 -5.47
CA ARG A 118 -11.45 -20.29 -6.77
C ARG A 118 -12.61 -20.23 -7.78
N VAL A 119 -13.06 -19.02 -8.14
CA VAL A 119 -14.16 -18.84 -9.11
C VAL A 119 -13.59 -18.47 -10.46
N THR A 120 -14.12 -19.08 -11.51
CA THR A 120 -13.74 -18.80 -12.89
C THR A 120 -14.72 -17.82 -13.52
N GLY A 121 -14.21 -16.67 -14.00
CA GLY A 121 -15.02 -15.64 -14.67
C GLY A 121 -15.41 -14.48 -13.76
N SER A 122 -16.00 -13.45 -14.36
CA SER A 122 -16.55 -12.29 -13.64
C SER A 122 -17.89 -12.66 -13.00
N ARG A 123 -18.10 -12.24 -11.76
CA ARG A 123 -19.38 -12.42 -11.06
C ARG A 123 -19.63 -11.28 -10.06
N PRO A 124 -20.89 -11.11 -9.61
CA PRO A 124 -21.15 -10.30 -8.43
C PRO A 124 -20.41 -10.85 -7.21
N ALA A 125 -19.77 -9.95 -6.46
CA ALA A 125 -19.24 -10.25 -5.15
C ALA A 125 -20.38 -10.48 -4.15
N ASN A 126 -20.09 -11.11 -3.01
CA ASN A 126 -21.06 -11.13 -1.91
C ASN A 126 -21.00 -9.83 -1.08
N PRO A 127 -22.12 -9.40 -0.47
CA PRO A 127 -22.09 -8.33 0.51
C PRO A 127 -21.11 -8.64 1.65
N ARG A 128 -20.25 -7.65 2.02
CA ARG A 128 -19.21 -7.73 3.07
C ARG A 128 -17.99 -8.59 2.74
N GLU A 129 -17.85 -9.03 1.50
CA GLU A 129 -16.72 -9.86 1.10
C GLU A 129 -15.41 -9.07 1.00
N TRP A 130 -15.50 -7.82 0.54
CA TRP A 130 -14.34 -6.96 0.26
C TRP A 130 -14.39 -5.64 1.06
N PRO A 131 -14.20 -5.70 2.39
CA PRO A 131 -14.42 -4.56 3.29
C PRO A 131 -13.42 -3.40 3.15
N TRP A 132 -12.34 -3.58 2.37
CA TRP A 132 -11.37 -2.53 2.05
C TRP A 132 -11.72 -1.76 0.78
N MET A 133 -12.69 -2.23 -0.01
CA MET A 133 -13.03 -1.58 -1.27
C MET A 133 -13.48 -0.14 -1.04
N ALA A 134 -12.85 0.79 -1.75
CA ALA A 134 -13.15 2.20 -1.68
C ALA A 134 -13.65 2.70 -3.04
N SER A 135 -14.79 3.39 -3.04
CA SER A 135 -15.20 4.21 -4.19
C SER A 135 -14.59 5.60 -4.02
N VAL A 136 -13.85 6.06 -5.03
CA VAL A 136 -13.23 7.39 -5.09
C VAL A 136 -13.97 8.20 -6.14
N THR A 137 -14.68 9.23 -5.71
CA THR A 137 -15.60 9.99 -6.55
C THR A 137 -15.43 11.49 -6.39
N PRO A 138 -15.33 12.25 -7.49
CA PRO A 138 -15.53 13.68 -7.47
C PRO A 138 -16.99 14.01 -7.12
N GLU A 139 -17.23 15.21 -6.59
CA GLU A 139 -18.58 15.69 -6.32
C GLU A 139 -19.47 15.63 -7.58
N GLY A 140 -20.68 15.09 -7.45
CA GLY A 140 -21.64 14.94 -8.56
C GLY A 140 -21.48 13.68 -9.42
N PHE A 141 -20.45 12.86 -9.19
CA PHE A 141 -20.27 11.57 -9.88
C PHE A 141 -20.84 10.42 -9.05
N LYS A 142 -21.48 9.45 -9.71
CA LYS A 142 -21.96 8.21 -9.06
C LYS A 142 -20.80 7.28 -8.73
N GLN A 143 -19.88 7.09 -9.69
CA GLN A 143 -18.66 6.32 -9.56
C GLN A 143 -17.63 6.89 -10.55
N TYR A 144 -16.35 6.94 -10.15
CA TYR A 144 -15.27 7.45 -11.01
C TYR A 144 -14.06 6.52 -10.98
N CYS A 145 -13.50 6.30 -9.79
CA CYS A 145 -12.40 5.37 -9.57
C CYS A 145 -12.66 4.47 -8.35
N GLY A 146 -11.88 3.40 -8.26
CA GLY A 146 -11.71 2.58 -7.08
C GLY A 146 -10.52 2.99 -6.23
N GLY A 147 -10.34 2.26 -5.13
CA GLY A 147 -9.21 2.34 -4.21
C GLY A 147 -9.31 1.23 -3.17
N ALA A 148 -8.29 1.13 -2.33
CA ALA A 148 -8.31 0.22 -1.19
C ALA A 148 -7.90 0.93 0.09
N LEU A 149 -8.68 0.69 1.16
CA LEU A 149 -8.33 1.13 2.51
C LEU A 149 -7.09 0.35 2.99
N ILE A 150 -6.00 1.06 3.30
CA ILE A 150 -4.74 0.47 3.77
C ILE A 150 -4.46 0.78 5.25
N THR A 151 -5.15 1.77 5.83
CA THR A 151 -5.15 2.08 7.28
C THR A 151 -6.53 2.61 7.68
N ASP A 152 -6.73 3.10 8.90
CA ASP A 152 -7.98 3.76 9.29
C ASP A 152 -8.22 5.11 8.59
N ARG A 153 -7.20 5.71 7.98
CA ARG A 153 -7.26 7.07 7.39
C ARG A 153 -6.73 7.19 5.97
N HIS A 154 -6.25 6.10 5.39
CA HIS A 154 -5.52 6.15 4.13
C HIS A 154 -6.11 5.17 3.12
N VAL A 155 -6.38 5.68 1.91
CA VAL A 155 -6.79 4.87 0.76
C VAL A 155 -5.71 4.94 -0.30
N LEU A 156 -5.27 3.77 -0.77
CA LEU A 156 -4.39 3.63 -1.92
C LEU A 156 -5.23 3.62 -3.20
N THR A 157 -4.82 4.39 -4.21
CA THR A 157 -5.47 4.49 -5.52
C THR A 157 -4.43 4.86 -6.58
N ALA A 158 -4.86 5.07 -7.83
CA ALA A 158 -4.00 5.52 -8.91
C ALA A 158 -3.81 7.05 -8.92
N ALA A 159 -2.67 7.54 -9.37
CA ALA A 159 -2.42 8.98 -9.51
C ALA A 159 -3.31 9.60 -10.60
N HIS A 160 -3.60 8.87 -11.68
CA HIS A 160 -4.48 9.38 -12.74
C HIS A 160 -5.92 9.63 -12.26
N CYS A 161 -6.38 8.93 -11.21
CA CYS A 161 -7.68 9.15 -10.57
C CYS A 161 -7.77 10.47 -9.82
N THR A 162 -6.63 11.09 -9.49
CA THR A 162 -6.56 12.28 -8.65
C THR A 162 -5.98 13.50 -9.36
N ARG A 163 -5.27 13.31 -10.49
CA ARG A 163 -4.49 14.36 -11.19
C ARG A 163 -5.26 15.60 -11.65
N ARG A 164 -6.59 15.54 -11.72
CA ARG A 164 -7.46 16.65 -12.16
C ARG A 164 -8.26 17.28 -11.02
N TRP A 165 -8.11 16.78 -9.80
CA TRP A 165 -8.98 17.10 -8.68
C TRP A 165 -8.16 17.58 -7.48
N LYS A 166 -8.71 18.54 -6.76
CA LYS A 166 -8.21 18.94 -5.43
C LYS A 166 -8.77 17.98 -4.38
N ALA A 167 -8.09 17.90 -3.22
CA ALA A 167 -8.51 17.04 -2.12
C ALA A 167 -9.98 17.27 -1.71
N ASN A 168 -10.39 18.53 -1.54
CA ASN A 168 -11.74 18.89 -1.13
C ASN A 168 -12.83 18.64 -2.19
N GLU A 169 -12.47 18.28 -3.42
CA GLU A 169 -13.39 17.92 -4.51
C GLU A 169 -13.64 16.41 -4.57
N LEU A 170 -12.88 15.61 -3.81
CA LEU A 170 -12.97 14.16 -3.79
C LEU A 170 -13.63 13.64 -2.51
N PHE A 171 -14.45 12.61 -2.69
CA PHE A 171 -15.04 11.81 -1.65
C PHE A 171 -14.59 10.36 -1.77
N VAL A 172 -14.40 9.73 -0.62
CA VAL A 172 -14.18 8.30 -0.48
C VAL A 172 -15.40 7.69 0.18
N ARG A 173 -15.99 6.65 -0.43
CA ARG A 173 -17.04 5.83 0.17
C ARG A 173 -16.51 4.44 0.50
N LEU A 174 -16.65 4.03 1.76
CA LEU A 174 -16.27 2.70 2.26
C LEU A 174 -17.51 1.93 2.70
N GLY A 175 -17.45 0.59 2.70
CA GLY A 175 -18.55 -0.28 3.15
C GLY A 175 -19.75 -0.34 2.21
N GLU A 176 -19.55 0.12 0.96
CA GLU A 176 -20.55 0.07 -0.10
C GLU A 176 -20.53 -1.29 -0.81
N TYR A 177 -21.70 -1.71 -1.29
CA TYR A 177 -21.85 -2.93 -2.10
C TYR A 177 -22.65 -2.64 -3.36
N ASP A 178 -23.81 -2.00 -3.20
CA ASP A 178 -24.72 -1.62 -4.28
C ASP A 178 -24.86 -0.09 -4.28
N LEU A 179 -24.45 0.56 -5.36
CA LEU A 179 -24.42 2.02 -5.48
C LEU A 179 -25.82 2.66 -5.57
N VAL A 180 -26.87 1.85 -5.67
CA VAL A 180 -28.27 2.28 -5.79
C VAL A 180 -29.09 1.88 -4.55
N ARG A 181 -28.85 0.68 -3.99
CA ARG A 181 -29.62 0.14 -2.87
C ARG A 181 -28.93 0.38 -1.53
N THR A 182 -29.68 0.90 -0.55
CA THR A 182 -29.13 1.26 0.78
C THR A 182 -29.28 0.18 1.85
N ASN A 183 -29.98 -0.92 1.57
CA ASN A 183 -30.30 -1.95 2.57
C ASN A 183 -29.23 -3.05 2.69
N ASP A 184 -28.40 -3.22 1.67
CA ASP A 184 -27.37 -4.27 1.61
C ASP A 184 -25.97 -3.77 2.02
N SER A 185 -25.83 -2.45 2.21
CA SER A 185 -24.59 -1.78 2.57
C SER A 185 -24.69 -0.98 3.88
N ARG A 186 -23.54 -0.77 4.52
CA ARG A 186 -23.38 0.25 5.57
C ARG A 186 -22.28 1.18 5.10
N SER A 187 -22.63 2.04 4.14
CA SER A 187 -21.66 2.91 3.51
C SER A 187 -21.38 4.17 4.33
N TYR A 188 -20.10 4.57 4.34
CA TYR A 188 -19.61 5.74 5.04
C TYR A 188 -18.88 6.63 4.05
N ASN A 189 -19.34 7.89 3.93
CA ASN A 189 -18.70 8.88 3.08
C ASN A 189 -17.68 9.69 3.88
N PHE A 190 -16.50 9.87 3.29
CA PHE A 190 -15.38 10.62 3.82
C PHE A 190 -14.94 11.69 2.82
N ARG A 191 -14.79 12.93 3.28
CA ARG A 191 -14.04 13.94 2.54
C ARG A 191 -12.56 13.57 2.54
N VAL A 192 -11.89 13.85 1.43
CA VAL A 192 -10.44 13.81 1.32
C VAL A 192 -9.86 15.17 1.75
N ILE A 193 -8.83 15.15 2.59
CA ILE A 193 -8.15 16.37 3.08
C ILE A 193 -6.75 16.55 2.51
N GLU A 194 -6.16 15.48 1.99
CA GLU A 194 -4.84 15.52 1.36
C GLU A 194 -4.76 14.43 0.28
N ILE A 195 -4.12 14.76 -0.84
CA ILE A 195 -3.78 13.84 -1.93
C ILE A 195 -2.27 13.84 -2.03
N ARG A 196 -1.64 12.67 -1.94
CA ARG A 196 -0.22 12.49 -2.24
C ARG A 196 -0.09 11.61 -3.47
N GLN A 197 0.26 12.22 -4.59
CA GLN A 197 0.62 11.50 -5.81
C GLN A 197 2.11 11.19 -5.76
N HIS A 198 2.52 10.07 -6.34
CA HIS A 198 3.95 9.79 -6.51
C HIS A 198 4.63 10.92 -7.29
N GLU A 199 5.76 11.40 -6.79
CA GLU A 199 6.46 12.60 -7.27
C GLU A 199 6.94 12.44 -8.72
N LEU A 200 7.19 11.19 -9.11
CA LEU A 200 7.63 10.78 -10.45
C LEU A 200 6.48 10.26 -11.33
N PHE A 201 5.21 10.52 -11.00
CA PHE A 201 4.09 10.11 -11.85
C PHE A 201 4.15 10.81 -13.22
N ASP A 202 4.30 10.01 -14.28
CA ASP A 202 4.33 10.48 -15.66
C ASP A 202 2.97 10.29 -16.33
N LYS A 203 2.40 11.40 -16.79
CA LYS A 203 1.06 11.47 -17.39
C LYS A 203 1.00 10.91 -18.80
N SER A 204 2.14 10.78 -19.48
CA SER A 204 2.24 10.35 -20.87
C SER A 204 2.19 8.82 -21.01
N ASN A 205 2.86 8.11 -20.10
CA ASN A 205 3.04 6.66 -20.14
C ASN A 205 2.50 5.95 -18.89
N TYR A 206 1.90 6.68 -17.94
CA TYR A 206 1.35 6.16 -16.69
C TYR A 206 2.40 5.47 -15.79
N GLN A 207 3.68 5.78 -15.95
CA GLN A 207 4.71 5.32 -15.01
C GLN A 207 4.48 5.95 -13.63
N ASN A 208 4.70 5.18 -12.57
CA ASN A 208 4.49 5.59 -11.17
C ASN A 208 3.05 6.05 -10.88
N ASP A 209 2.07 5.38 -11.48
CA ASP A 209 0.65 5.71 -11.31
C ASP A 209 0.08 5.19 -9.98
N ILE A 210 0.46 5.87 -8.90
CA ILE A 210 0.03 5.57 -7.53
C ILE A 210 -0.18 6.85 -6.72
N ALA A 211 -1.22 6.85 -5.89
CA ALA A 211 -1.55 7.94 -4.99
C ALA A 211 -2.15 7.44 -3.67
N ILE A 212 -1.96 8.22 -2.61
CA ILE A 212 -2.58 8.02 -1.30
C ILE A 212 -3.52 9.19 -1.00
N LEU A 213 -4.73 8.85 -0.55
CA LEU A 213 -5.74 9.80 -0.10
C LEU A 213 -5.83 9.79 1.43
N LYS A 214 -5.73 10.97 2.06
CA LYS A 214 -5.99 11.15 3.50
C LYS A 214 -7.45 11.47 3.75
N LEU A 215 -8.10 10.65 4.57
CA LEU A 215 -9.48 10.88 5.01
C LEU A 215 -9.52 11.93 6.12
N HIS A 216 -10.54 12.80 6.09
CA HIS A 216 -10.72 13.86 7.11
C HIS A 216 -10.90 13.33 8.55
N ARG A 217 -11.31 12.06 8.72
CA ARG A 217 -11.46 11.36 9.99
C ARG A 217 -11.14 9.87 9.84
N ALA A 218 -10.79 9.22 10.94
CA ALA A 218 -10.59 7.77 10.98
C ALA A 218 -11.89 7.01 10.63
N ALA A 219 -11.75 5.94 9.87
CA ALA A 219 -12.77 4.95 9.62
C ALA A 219 -12.87 3.99 10.81
N VAL A 220 -14.08 3.70 11.25
CA VAL A 220 -14.31 2.73 12.34
C VAL A 220 -14.36 1.34 11.75
N PHE A 221 -13.37 0.51 12.11
CA PHE A 221 -13.29 -0.85 11.60
C PHE A 221 -14.44 -1.72 12.11
N ASN A 222 -15.05 -2.45 11.18
CA ASN A 222 -16.18 -3.35 11.42
C ASN A 222 -16.28 -4.37 10.27
N THR A 223 -17.36 -5.14 10.20
CA THR A 223 -17.55 -6.17 9.16
C THR A 223 -17.73 -5.63 7.73
N TYR A 224 -17.98 -4.33 7.56
CA TYR A 224 -18.13 -3.66 6.26
C TYR A 224 -16.92 -2.82 5.88
N VAL A 225 -16.13 -2.37 6.87
CA VAL A 225 -14.98 -1.48 6.67
C VAL A 225 -13.77 -2.06 7.39
N TRP A 226 -12.78 -2.50 6.62
CA TRP A 226 -11.56 -3.14 7.12
C TRP A 226 -10.39 -2.93 6.16
N PRO A 227 -9.15 -2.73 6.63
CA PRO A 227 -8.03 -2.49 5.72
C PRO A 227 -7.51 -3.78 5.05
N ILE A 228 -7.03 -3.66 3.82
CA ILE A 228 -6.26 -4.72 3.14
C ILE A 228 -4.80 -4.69 3.58
N CYS A 229 -4.11 -5.83 3.50
CA CYS A 229 -2.66 -5.85 3.77
C CYS A 229 -1.85 -5.31 2.58
N LEU A 230 -0.68 -4.76 2.89
CA LEU A 230 0.38 -4.54 1.91
C LEU A 230 1.13 -5.86 1.67
N PRO A 231 1.67 -6.08 0.45
CA PRO A 231 2.35 -7.32 0.11
C PRO A 231 3.75 -7.37 0.73
N PRO A 232 4.27 -8.56 1.07
CA PRO A 232 5.66 -8.71 1.45
C PRO A 232 6.59 -8.42 0.26
N ARG A 233 7.80 -7.90 0.54
CA ARG A 233 8.83 -7.69 -0.48
C ARG A 233 9.24 -9.03 -1.11
N GLY A 234 9.38 -9.04 -2.43
CA GLY A 234 9.88 -10.20 -3.17
C GLY A 234 8.88 -11.35 -3.32
N LEU A 235 7.58 -11.07 -3.13
CA LEU A 235 6.52 -12.06 -3.37
C LEU A 235 6.56 -12.51 -4.84
N GLN A 236 6.71 -13.83 -5.05
CA GLN A 236 6.65 -14.43 -6.38
C GLN A 236 5.19 -14.61 -6.78
N LEU A 237 4.80 -13.94 -7.86
CA LEU A 237 3.40 -13.85 -8.30
C LEU A 237 3.19 -14.37 -9.73
N GLU A 238 4.25 -14.78 -10.43
CA GLU A 238 4.13 -15.21 -11.82
C GLU A 238 3.28 -16.47 -11.94
N ASN A 239 2.29 -16.45 -12.85
CA ASN A 239 1.30 -17.52 -13.06
C ASN A 239 0.34 -17.79 -11.89
N GLU A 240 0.43 -17.02 -10.80
CA GLU A 240 -0.57 -17.04 -9.74
C GLU A 240 -1.89 -16.42 -10.22
N ILE A 241 -2.97 -16.71 -9.49
CA ILE A 241 -4.28 -16.09 -9.73
C ILE A 241 -4.50 -14.95 -8.76
N ALA A 242 -4.75 -13.78 -9.30
CA ALA A 242 -5.18 -12.60 -8.55
C ALA A 242 -6.69 -12.38 -8.69
N THR A 243 -7.23 -11.53 -7.83
CA THR A 243 -8.62 -11.08 -7.87
C THR A 243 -8.67 -9.57 -8.02
N VAL A 244 -9.43 -9.09 -8.99
CA VAL A 244 -9.78 -7.67 -9.14
C VAL A 244 -11.21 -7.48 -8.70
N ILE A 245 -11.48 -6.35 -8.04
CA ILE A 245 -12.83 -5.96 -7.59
C ILE A 245 -13.15 -4.52 -8.00
N GLY A 246 -14.42 -4.24 -8.28
CA GLY A 246 -14.88 -2.89 -8.53
C GLY A 246 -16.29 -2.79 -9.12
N TRP A 247 -16.68 -1.56 -9.44
CA TRP A 247 -17.97 -1.21 -10.05
C TRP A 247 -17.79 -0.76 -11.51
N GLY A 248 -16.67 -1.13 -12.12
CA GLY A 248 -16.38 -0.85 -13.51
C GLY A 248 -17.38 -1.50 -14.47
N THR A 249 -17.21 -1.17 -15.74
CA THR A 249 -18.00 -1.73 -16.82
C THR A 249 -17.67 -3.22 -16.98
N GLN A 250 -18.64 -4.04 -17.38
CA GLN A 250 -18.38 -5.48 -17.57
C GLN A 250 -17.67 -5.77 -18.91
N TRP A 251 -17.68 -4.81 -19.83
CA TRP A 251 -16.97 -4.82 -21.10
C TRP A 251 -16.65 -3.38 -21.51
N TYR A 252 -15.76 -3.21 -22.48
CA TYR A 252 -15.34 -1.89 -22.95
C TYR A 252 -16.52 -1.11 -23.53
N GLY A 253 -16.78 0.10 -23.00
CA GLY A 253 -17.90 0.94 -23.40
C GLY A 253 -19.27 0.46 -22.90
N GLY A 254 -19.33 -0.55 -22.03
CA GLY A 254 -20.55 -1.03 -21.40
C GLY A 254 -21.05 -0.12 -20.26
N PRO A 255 -22.21 -0.42 -19.66
CA PRO A 255 -22.66 0.28 -18.46
C PRO A 255 -21.83 -0.12 -17.24
N HIS A 256 -21.67 0.81 -16.29
CA HIS A 256 -21.11 0.51 -14.97
C HIS A 256 -22.02 -0.45 -14.21
N SER A 257 -21.42 -1.32 -13.40
CA SER A 257 -22.18 -2.18 -12.50
C SER A 257 -22.65 -1.41 -11.27
N ASP A 258 -23.92 -1.55 -10.90
CA ASP A 258 -24.43 -1.02 -9.64
C ASP A 258 -23.92 -1.83 -8.44
N VAL A 259 -23.75 -3.14 -8.63
CA VAL A 259 -23.26 -4.07 -7.61
C VAL A 259 -21.75 -4.26 -7.75
N LEU A 260 -21.07 -4.46 -6.63
CA LEU A 260 -19.65 -4.77 -6.61
C LEU A 260 -19.39 -6.09 -7.33
N MET A 261 -18.52 -6.05 -8.33
CA MET A 261 -18.11 -7.21 -9.12
C MET A 261 -16.73 -7.67 -8.68
N GLU A 262 -16.44 -8.93 -8.96
CA GLU A 262 -15.11 -9.51 -8.82
C GLU A 262 -14.76 -10.39 -10.02
N VAL A 263 -13.47 -10.49 -10.33
CA VAL A 263 -12.96 -11.38 -11.37
C VAL A 263 -11.60 -11.94 -10.98
N SER A 264 -11.43 -13.24 -11.14
CA SER A 264 -10.13 -13.90 -11.01
C SER A 264 -9.36 -13.87 -12.33
N VAL A 265 -8.14 -13.33 -12.29
CA VAL A 265 -7.27 -13.12 -13.45
C VAL A 265 -5.88 -13.74 -13.20
N PRO A 266 -5.28 -14.42 -14.18
CA PRO A 266 -3.92 -14.91 -14.03
C PRO A 266 -2.94 -13.75 -14.16
N ILE A 267 -1.89 -13.80 -13.36
CA ILE A 267 -0.75 -12.88 -13.43
C ILE A 267 0.22 -13.39 -14.50
N TRP A 268 0.67 -12.49 -15.36
CA TRP A 268 1.57 -12.81 -16.45
C TRP A 268 3.03 -12.73 -15.99
N VAL A 269 3.87 -13.57 -16.60
CA VAL A 269 5.33 -13.39 -16.56
C VAL A 269 5.66 -12.04 -17.17
N HIS A 270 6.51 -11.26 -16.49
CA HIS A 270 6.75 -9.87 -16.87
C HIS A 270 7.26 -9.73 -18.31
N GLN A 271 8.21 -10.57 -18.74
CA GLN A 271 8.74 -10.55 -20.11
C GLN A 271 7.65 -10.82 -21.15
N THR A 272 6.77 -11.82 -20.90
CA THR A 272 5.66 -12.10 -21.81
C THR A 272 4.69 -10.93 -21.90
N CYS A 273 4.51 -10.18 -20.82
CA CYS A 273 3.72 -8.95 -20.86
C CYS A 273 4.41 -7.87 -21.70
N VAL A 274 5.70 -7.60 -21.48
CA VAL A 274 6.49 -6.65 -22.28
C VAL A 274 6.37 -6.97 -23.77
N ASP A 275 6.51 -8.24 -24.13
CA ASP A 275 6.44 -8.70 -25.53
C ASP A 275 5.04 -8.54 -26.15
N SER A 276 4.00 -8.36 -25.32
CA SER A 276 2.61 -8.19 -25.77
C SER A 276 2.23 -6.74 -26.05
N PHE A 277 3.08 -5.77 -25.70
CA PHE A 277 2.84 -4.34 -25.92
C PHE A 277 3.89 -3.74 -26.86
N SER A 278 3.47 -2.81 -27.71
CA SER A 278 4.40 -1.96 -28.48
C SER A 278 5.05 -0.87 -27.63
N ASP A 279 4.38 -0.49 -26.54
CA ASP A 279 4.83 0.54 -25.61
C ASP A 279 5.68 -0.03 -24.48
N SER A 280 6.40 0.84 -23.76
CA SER A 280 7.24 0.43 -22.63
C SER A 280 6.40 -0.06 -21.44
N VAL A 281 6.57 -1.33 -21.07
CA VAL A 281 6.09 -1.88 -19.80
C VAL A 281 7.24 -1.83 -18.80
N PHE A 282 7.05 -1.13 -17.68
CA PHE A 282 8.10 -0.88 -16.67
C PHE A 282 8.19 -2.00 -15.63
N ASN A 283 9.34 -2.12 -14.95
CA ASN A 283 9.54 -3.08 -13.86
C ASN A 283 8.59 -2.85 -12.67
N GLU A 284 8.09 -1.64 -12.54
CA GLU A 284 7.09 -1.21 -11.57
C GLU A 284 5.65 -1.53 -12.01
N THR A 285 5.47 -2.30 -13.09
CA THR A 285 4.18 -2.75 -13.62
C THR A 285 4.01 -4.25 -13.42
N ILE A 286 2.80 -4.65 -13.05
CA ILE A 286 2.35 -6.05 -13.05
C ILE A 286 1.20 -6.19 -14.04
N CYS A 287 1.19 -7.30 -14.77
CA CYS A 287 0.19 -7.56 -15.80
C CYS A 287 -0.70 -8.72 -15.38
N ALA A 288 -2.00 -8.54 -15.50
CA ALA A 288 -2.96 -9.58 -15.18
C ALA A 288 -4.14 -9.54 -16.15
N GLY A 289 -4.62 -10.70 -16.58
CA GLY A 289 -5.73 -10.80 -17.52
C GLY A 289 -5.83 -12.18 -18.15
N GLY A 290 -7.02 -12.56 -18.60
CA GLY A 290 -7.25 -13.83 -19.28
C GLY A 290 -6.46 -13.91 -20.60
N LYS A 291 -5.62 -14.93 -20.76
CA LYS A 291 -4.84 -15.15 -22.01
C LYS A 291 -5.72 -15.27 -23.26
N GLU A 292 -6.90 -15.87 -23.10
CA GLU A 292 -7.90 -16.05 -24.17
C GLU A 292 -8.83 -14.83 -24.33
N GLY A 293 -8.62 -13.77 -23.56
CA GLY A 293 -9.54 -12.62 -23.48
C GLY A 293 -10.70 -12.85 -22.49
N GLY A 294 -11.62 -11.88 -22.42
CA GLY A 294 -12.87 -11.93 -21.66
C GLY A 294 -12.78 -11.85 -20.13
N LYS A 295 -11.57 -11.78 -19.55
CA LYS A 295 -11.36 -11.63 -18.10
C LYS A 295 -10.33 -10.54 -17.82
N ASP A 296 -10.77 -9.35 -17.44
CA ASP A 296 -9.89 -8.22 -17.13
C ASP A 296 -10.62 -7.16 -16.28
N ALA A 297 -9.87 -6.24 -15.67
CA ALA A 297 -10.40 -5.00 -15.13
C ALA A 297 -10.90 -4.10 -16.26
N CYS A 298 -11.98 -3.35 -16.05
CA CYS A 298 -12.50 -2.45 -17.09
C CYS A 298 -12.74 -1.02 -16.59
N GLN A 299 -13.44 -0.22 -17.41
CA GLN A 299 -13.63 1.21 -17.19
C GLN A 299 -14.38 1.44 -15.87
N GLY A 300 -13.81 2.23 -14.95
CA GLY A 300 -14.40 2.47 -13.62
C GLY A 300 -13.86 1.58 -12.50
N ASP A 301 -13.03 0.58 -12.82
CA ASP A 301 -12.19 -0.13 -11.84
C ASP A 301 -10.85 0.58 -11.61
N SER A 302 -10.53 1.60 -12.42
CA SER A 302 -9.34 2.45 -12.32
C SER A 302 -9.03 2.87 -10.87
N GLY A 303 -7.79 2.67 -10.43
CA GLY A 303 -7.36 2.90 -9.05
C GLY A 303 -7.78 1.83 -8.03
N GLY A 304 -8.62 0.87 -8.43
CA GLY A 304 -9.04 -0.26 -7.60
C GLY A 304 -7.92 -1.29 -7.37
N PRO A 305 -8.13 -2.23 -6.43
CA PRO A 305 -7.10 -3.18 -6.05
C PRO A 305 -7.05 -4.43 -6.94
N LEU A 306 -5.84 -4.82 -7.33
CA LEU A 306 -5.49 -6.19 -7.73
C LEU A 306 -4.98 -6.91 -6.49
N MET A 307 -5.62 -8.01 -6.12
CA MET A 307 -5.45 -8.65 -4.82
C MET A 307 -4.95 -10.09 -4.95
N TYR A 308 -4.12 -10.49 -3.98
CA TYR A 308 -3.65 -11.86 -3.86
C TYR A 308 -3.85 -12.35 -2.42
N GLN A 309 -4.32 -13.58 -2.27
CA GLN A 309 -4.46 -14.22 -0.97
C GLN A 309 -3.18 -14.99 -0.64
N LEU A 310 -2.49 -14.58 0.42
CA LEU A 310 -1.31 -15.28 0.91
C LEU A 310 -1.68 -16.67 1.43
N PRO A 311 -0.71 -17.61 1.53
CA PRO A 311 -0.93 -18.92 2.16
C PRO A 311 -1.47 -18.86 3.59
N SER A 312 -1.21 -17.75 4.32
CA SER A 312 -1.77 -17.47 5.64
C SER A 312 -3.29 -17.18 5.63
N GLY A 313 -3.90 -17.03 4.45
CA GLY A 313 -5.29 -16.65 4.26
C GLY A 313 -5.54 -15.14 4.23
N ARG A 314 -4.51 -14.30 4.49
CA ARG A 314 -4.62 -12.83 4.44
C ARG A 314 -4.60 -12.32 3.00
N TRP A 315 -5.48 -11.38 2.70
CA TRP A 315 -5.53 -10.67 1.43
C TRP A 315 -4.58 -9.48 1.40
N THR A 316 -3.81 -9.39 0.32
CA THR A 316 -2.86 -8.30 0.06
C THR A 316 -3.20 -7.57 -1.23
N ILE A 317 -2.93 -6.27 -1.28
CA ILE A 317 -2.99 -5.49 -2.53
C ILE A 317 -1.65 -5.59 -3.26
N ILE A 318 -1.59 -6.40 -4.32
CA ILE A 318 -0.36 -6.60 -5.10
C ILE A 318 -0.25 -5.61 -6.27
N GLY A 319 -1.36 -5.01 -6.69
CA GLY A 319 -1.40 -4.04 -7.77
C GLY A 319 -2.52 -3.00 -7.61
N VAL A 320 -2.35 -1.87 -8.28
CA VAL A 320 -3.38 -0.82 -8.43
C VAL A 320 -3.76 -0.73 -9.91
N VAL A 321 -5.05 -0.82 -10.24
CA VAL A 321 -5.53 -0.73 -11.63
C VAL A 321 -5.10 0.61 -12.23
N SER A 322 -4.30 0.59 -13.30
CA SER A 322 -3.77 1.81 -13.92
C SER A 322 -4.37 2.03 -15.31
N TRP A 323 -3.99 1.18 -16.28
CA TRP A 323 -4.33 1.38 -17.68
C TRP A 323 -4.57 0.06 -18.42
N GLY A 324 -5.34 0.12 -19.50
CA GLY A 324 -5.52 -0.94 -20.48
C GLY A 324 -6.10 -0.38 -21.77
N VAL A 325 -5.74 -0.95 -22.92
CA VAL A 325 -6.20 -0.49 -24.25
C VAL A 325 -7.71 -0.73 -24.39
N ARG A 326 -8.14 -1.96 -24.09
CA ARG A 326 -9.54 -2.42 -24.00
C ARG A 326 -9.58 -3.58 -23.03
N CYS A 327 -10.54 -3.59 -22.12
CA CYS A 327 -10.64 -4.69 -21.15
C CYS A 327 -11.04 -5.99 -21.85
N GLY A 328 -10.35 -7.08 -21.51
CA GLY A 328 -10.69 -8.43 -21.97
C GLY A 328 -10.36 -8.70 -23.44
N GLU A 329 -9.49 -7.91 -24.07
CA GLU A 329 -8.98 -8.19 -25.41
C GLU A 329 -7.98 -9.37 -25.35
N PRO A 330 -8.07 -10.35 -26.27
CA PRO A 330 -7.11 -11.45 -26.31
C PRO A 330 -5.67 -10.92 -26.42
N SER A 331 -4.76 -11.56 -25.69
CA SER A 331 -3.33 -11.23 -25.67
C SER A 331 -2.94 -9.83 -25.15
N HIS A 332 -3.88 -9.04 -24.61
CA HIS A 332 -3.59 -7.73 -24.04
C HIS A 332 -4.05 -7.70 -22.57
N PRO A 333 -3.18 -8.04 -21.61
CA PRO A 333 -3.55 -8.02 -20.19
C PRO A 333 -3.72 -6.59 -19.69
N GLY A 334 -4.48 -6.39 -18.61
CA GLY A 334 -4.51 -5.11 -17.90
C GLY A 334 -3.14 -4.79 -17.28
N LEU A 335 -2.79 -3.50 -17.23
CA LEU A 335 -1.60 -3.00 -16.56
C LEU A 335 -1.96 -2.41 -15.19
N TYR A 336 -1.19 -2.83 -14.19
CA TYR A 336 -1.39 -2.44 -12.80
C TYR A 336 -0.06 -1.93 -12.23
N THR A 337 -0.12 -0.89 -11.41
CA THR A 337 1.05 -0.41 -10.66
C THR A 337 1.42 -1.45 -9.61
N ARG A 338 2.66 -1.97 -9.64
CA ARG A 338 3.14 -3.08 -8.81
C ARG A 338 3.49 -2.61 -7.39
N VAL A 339 2.64 -2.91 -6.42
CA VAL A 339 2.67 -2.29 -5.07
C VAL A 339 3.95 -2.60 -4.28
N ASP A 340 4.54 -3.79 -4.45
CA ASP A 340 5.78 -4.17 -3.72
C ASP A 340 6.97 -3.24 -4.04
N ARG A 341 6.96 -2.57 -5.20
CA ARG A 341 7.96 -1.57 -5.61
C ARG A 341 7.78 -0.21 -4.94
N TYR A 342 6.59 0.08 -4.42
CA TYR A 342 6.25 1.37 -3.80
C TYR A 342 6.09 1.28 -2.30
N LEU A 343 6.43 0.16 -1.66
CA LEU A 343 6.25 0.00 -0.22
C LEU A 343 6.91 1.12 0.58
N GLU A 344 8.15 1.49 0.27
CA GLU A 344 8.83 2.57 0.98
C GLU A 344 8.14 3.92 0.82
N TRP A 345 7.74 4.25 -0.41
CA TRP A 345 6.94 5.45 -0.69
C TRP A 345 5.60 5.43 0.06
N ILE A 346 4.91 4.28 0.10
CA ILE A 346 3.65 4.11 0.83
C ILE A 346 3.89 4.34 2.32
N LEU A 347 4.94 3.76 2.92
CA LEU A 347 5.26 3.92 4.33
C LEU A 347 5.47 5.39 4.70
N GLN A 348 6.23 6.13 3.88
CA GLN A 348 6.50 7.55 4.11
C GLN A 348 5.27 8.45 3.96
N ASN A 349 4.29 8.01 3.16
CA ASN A 349 3.12 8.81 2.79
C ASN A 349 1.81 8.34 3.45
N ALA A 350 1.81 7.18 4.13
CA ALA A 350 0.66 6.64 4.88
C ALA A 350 0.73 6.92 6.40
N LEU A 351 1.64 7.80 6.83
CA LEU A 351 1.91 8.12 8.24
C LEU A 351 1.69 9.60 8.60
N PHE A 352 0.98 10.38 7.76
CA PHE A 352 0.94 11.85 7.78
C PHE A 352 1.16 12.56 9.12
#